data_AF-A0A978SIY5-F1
#
_entry.id   AF-A0A978SIY5-F1
#
_cell.length_a   1.000
_cell.length_b   1.000
_cell.length_c   1.000
_cell.angle_alpha   90.00
_cell.angle_beta   90.00
_cell.angle_gamma   90.00
#
_symmetry.space_group_name_H-M   'P 1'
#
loop_
_entity.id
_entity.type
_entity.pdbx_description
1 polymer ?
#
loop_
_entity_poly.entity_id
_entity_poly.type
_entity_poly.pdbx_seq_one_letter_code
_entity_poly.pdbx_strand_id
1 'polypeptide(L)' 'MQVQCAIALLTGANGGVGQYYIQGLQATGATRIYAGACNPGSLKEIAATDPNRTFLLQL' A
#
# COMPACT_ATOMS: atom_id res chain seq x y z
N MET A 1 6.96 -12.26 0.51
CA MET A 1 5.74 -12.62 1.30
C MET A 1 4.98 -13.70 0.52
N GLN A 2 4.02 -14.43 1.11
CA GLN A 2 3.16 -15.37 0.35
C GLN A 2 1.77 -14.73 0.16
N VAL A 3 1.70 -13.69 -0.68
CA VAL A 3 0.50 -12.83 -0.84
C VAL A 3 0.10 -12.65 -2.30
N GLN A 4 0.60 -13.52 -3.17
CA GLN A 4 0.22 -13.50 -4.58
C GLN A 4 -1.29 -13.69 -4.70
N CYS A 5 -1.93 -12.86 -5.53
CA CYS A 5 -3.39 -12.84 -5.70
C CYS A 5 -4.19 -12.41 -4.47
N ALA A 6 -3.55 -11.89 -3.41
CA ALA A 6 -4.23 -11.46 -2.19
C ALA A 6 -4.69 -9.99 -2.26
N ILE A 7 -5.68 -9.65 -1.43
CA ILE A 7 -6.05 -8.27 -1.10
C ILE A 7 -5.48 -7.95 0.27
N ALA A 8 -4.67 -6.91 0.38
CA ALA A 8 -4.01 -6.50 1.62
C ALA A 8 -4.53 -5.15 2.12
N LEU A 9 -4.70 -5.02 3.43
CA LEU A 9 -4.89 -3.76 4.14
C LEU A 9 -3.63 -3.48 4.96
N LEU A 10 -2.99 -2.33 4.73
CA LEU A 10 -1.81 -1.89 5.45
C LEU A 10 -2.11 -0.60 6.18
N THR A 11 -1.99 -0.60 7.51
CA THR A 11 -2.08 0.61 8.34
C THR A 11 -0.67 1.20 8.56
N GLY A 12 -0.55 2.51 8.74
CA GLY A 12 0.75 3.15 8.95
C GLY A 12 1.61 3.15 7.68
N ALA A 13 0.97 3.24 6.51
CA ALA A 13 1.64 3.18 5.21
C ALA A 13 2.44 4.45 4.86
N ASN A 14 2.36 5.51 5.68
CA ASN A 14 2.84 6.87 5.41
C ASN A 14 4.35 7.10 5.60
N GLY A 15 5.12 6.07 5.95
CA GLY A 15 6.57 6.23 6.11
C GLY A 15 7.26 5.00 6.69
N GLY A 16 8.58 5.08 6.78
CA GLY A 16 9.42 4.06 7.40
C GLY A 16 9.17 2.67 6.83
N VAL A 17 8.97 1.68 7.72
CA VAL A 17 8.73 0.29 7.30
C VAL A 17 7.45 0.12 6.48
N GLY A 18 6.43 0.96 6.70
CA GLY A 18 5.16 0.89 5.97
C GLY A 18 5.34 1.09 4.47
N GLN A 19 6.23 1.99 4.06
CA GLN A 19 6.57 2.20 2.65
C GLN A 19 7.20 0.95 2.02
N TYR A 20 8.11 0.29 2.73
CA TYR A 20 8.74 -0.95 2.25
C TYR A 20 7.76 -2.12 2.20
N TYR A 21 6.76 -2.16 3.10
CA TYR A 21 5.68 -3.15 3.00
C TYR A 21 4.84 -2.96 1.74
N ILE A 22 4.48 -1.73 1.37
CA ILE A 22 3.77 -1.47 0.09
C ILE A 22 4.58 -2.01 -1.08
N GLN A 23 5.88 -1.68 -1.14
CA GLN A 23 6.76 -2.14 -2.21
C GLN A 23 6.86 -3.67 -2.26
N GLY A 24 6.98 -4.32 -1.09
CA GLY A 24 7.00 -5.78 -0.99
C GLY A 24 5.68 -6.42 -1.44
N LEU A 25 4.54 -5.84 -1.08
CA LEU A 25 3.21 -6.30 -1.51
C LEU A 25 3.05 -6.19 -3.03
N GLN A 26 3.46 -5.06 -3.61
CA GLN A 26 3.46 -4.84 -5.06
C GLN A 26 4.36 -5.85 -5.78
N ALA A 27 5.60 -6.03 -5.30
CA ALA A 27 6.59 -6.94 -5.87
C ALA A 27 6.17 -8.41 -5.79
N THR A 28 5.46 -8.80 -4.73
CA THR A 28 4.97 -10.18 -4.57
C THR A 28 3.64 -10.43 -5.32
N GLY A 29 3.09 -9.43 -6.00
CA GLY A 29 1.88 -9.61 -6.81
C GLY A 29 0.58 -9.67 -6.00
N ALA A 30 0.47 -8.86 -4.94
CA ALA A 30 -0.84 -8.57 -4.35
C ALA A 30 -1.76 -7.98 -5.43
N THR A 31 -3.02 -8.44 -5.47
CA THR A 31 -4.02 -7.98 -6.44
C THR A 31 -4.50 -6.57 -6.12
N ARG A 32 -4.62 -6.25 -4.83
CA ARG A 32 -5.08 -4.96 -4.34
C ARG A 32 -4.48 -4.64 -2.98
N ILE A 33 -4.12 -3.39 -2.78
CA ILE A 33 -3.48 -2.87 -1.58
C ILE A 33 -4.29 -1.66 -1.12
N TYR A 34 -4.85 -1.72 0.08
CA TYR A 34 -5.44 -0.58 0.78
C TYR A 34 -4.38 0.02 1.71
N ALA A 35 -3.85 1.17 1.35
CA ALA A 35 -2.84 1.90 2.11
C ALA A 35 -3.54 2.89 3.04
N GLY A 36 -3.48 2.62 4.34
CA GLY A 36 -4.14 3.38 5.38
C GLY A 36 -3.18 4.32 6.13
N ALA A 37 -3.58 5.58 6.26
CA ALA A 37 -2.92 6.58 7.10
C ALA A 37 -3.92 7.62 7.62
N CYS A 38 -3.59 8.29 8.72
CA CYS A 38 -4.44 9.37 9.26
C CYS A 38 -4.61 10.53 8.26
N ASN A 39 -3.53 10.83 7.51
CA ASN A 39 -3.58 11.79 6.40
C ASN A 39 -3.34 11.04 5.07
N PRO A 40 -4.39 10.78 4.28
CA PRO A 40 -4.26 10.12 2.97
C PRO A 40 -3.34 10.86 1.99
N GLY A 41 -3.23 12.19 2.14
CA GLY A 41 -2.33 13.01 1.32
C GLY A 41 -0.87 12.60 1.42
N SER A 42 -0.45 12.03 2.56
CA SER A 42 0.91 11.51 2.77
C SER A 42 1.24 10.27 1.93
N LEU A 43 0.24 9.63 1.32
CA LEU A 43 0.38 8.41 0.54
C LEU A 43 0.37 8.64 -0.98
N LYS A 44 0.24 9.90 -1.44
CA LYS A 44 0.09 10.21 -2.87
C LYS A 44 1.24 9.71 -3.72
N GLU A 45 2.48 9.93 -3.27
CA GLU A 45 3.68 9.47 -3.97
C GLU A 45 3.76 7.94 -4.02
N ILE A 46 3.36 7.29 -2.93
CA ILE A 46 3.34 5.82 -2.84
C ILE A 46 2.29 5.24 -3.78
N ALA A 47 1.06 5.78 -3.80
CA ALA A 47 0.01 5.31 -4.70
C ALA A 47 0.35 5.57 -6.17
N ALA A 48 1.11 6.63 -6.47
CA ALA A 48 1.55 6.91 -7.84
C ALA A 48 2.49 5.84 -8.42
N THR A 49 3.15 5.03 -7.58
CA THR A 49 3.98 3.90 -8.05
C THR A 49 3.16 2.79 -8.70
N ASP A 50 1.92 2.61 -8.26
CA ASP A 50 0.99 1.61 -8.79
C ASP A 50 -0.47 2.01 -8.53
N PRO A 51 -0.99 2.95 -9.34
CA PRO A 51 -2.31 3.54 -9.10
C PRO A 51 -3.46 2.56 -9.37
N ASN A 52 -3.21 1.47 -10.12
CA ASN A 52 -4.23 0.47 -10.44
C ASN A 52 -4.45 -0.53 -9.30
N ARG A 53 -3.42 -0.76 -8.47
CA ARG A 53 -3.47 -1.73 -7.38
C ARG A 53 -3.44 -1.09 -5.99
N THR A 54 -3.04 0.17 -5.86
CA THR A 54 -2.90 0.85 -4.56
C THR A 54 -4.00 1.88 -4.33
N PHE A 55 -4.80 1.68 -3.29
CA PHE A 55 -5.94 2.52 -2.92
C PHE A 55 -5.69 3.19 -1.58
N LEU A 56 -5.93 4.50 -1.51
CA LEU A 56 -5.72 5.27 -0.29
C LEU A 56 -6.93 5.12 0.63
N LEU A 57 -6.67 4.84 1.91
CA LEU A 57 -7.68 4.72 2.95
C LEU A 57 -7.38 5.73 4.06
N GLN A 58 -8.39 6.49 4.46
CA GLN A 58 -8.32 7.29 5.67
C GLN A 58 -8.68 6.40 6.86
N LEU A 59 -7.78 6.35 7.85
CA LEU A 59 -7.95 5.62 9.10
C LEU A 59 -8.25 6.58 10.26
#